data_AF-A0A0B7FUF7-F1
#
_entry.id   AF-A0A0B7FUF7-F1
#
_cell.length_a   1.000
_cell.length_b   1.000
_cell.length_c   1.000
_cell.angle_alpha   90.00
_cell.angle_beta   90.00
_cell.angle_gamma   90.00
#
_symmetry.space_group_name_H-M   'P 1'
#
loop_
_entity.id
_entity.type
_entity.pdbx_description
1 polymer ?
#
loop_
_entity_poly.entity_id
_entity_poly.type
_entity_poly.pdbx_seq_one_letter_code
_entity_poly.pdbx_strand_id
1 'polypeptide(L)'
;MYPTQNTRSLLWTLACGLNIAVISVSAFNPDSFENAGVTRTIDLGGSLTQVTTTYAVRALANNLDQYFIALSDEEEGHTTWIDAKLKGQSEALELKRHGFNPKSHAFLYSINLPKTLKNNQTANIVVSTVQSHASTPLPETAAQGDPQSLMYQTPLYVLSPYKSVVQRTKIRSSTPMIHSYTDSKDLSEYIEAGSSAVAKTGATLVYGPFHNVPASSNLPFQEKKQKTVSVHYDHDQPVLTVASLQRSAEISHWGANLNIHDEIVLRNDGPALKGHFSRLEHQSQAKSSILELRPRYPLLGGWNYTFTLGYDTPLESAAKYDASTGKYVVAIPYLTNIPGAAFEETELKIIFPEGARDVTLHTPFGPDSIENEQHVTYLDTTGRPAITLKKKNLSDKHAGTIYVTYSLSVAAHFKKPIAVTSAALALFTFALGARRFDLALHK
;
A
#
# COMPACT_ATOMS: atom_id res chain seq x y z
N MET A 1 -77.20 1.71 26.38
CA MET A 1 -77.43 3.17 26.32
C MET A 1 -76.31 3.81 27.13
N TYR A 2 -75.55 4.75 26.53
CA TYR A 2 -74.33 5.44 27.04
C TYR A 2 -74.35 5.86 28.53
N PRO A 3 -73.21 6.14 29.24
CA PRO A 3 -71.99 6.77 28.70
C PRO A 3 -70.59 6.34 29.27
N THR A 4 -69.59 6.95 28.62
CA THR A 4 -68.13 7.01 28.80
C THR A 4 -67.60 7.66 30.10
N GLN A 5 -66.44 7.21 30.63
CA GLN A 5 -65.17 7.97 30.71
C GLN A 5 -64.08 7.31 31.60
N ASN A 6 -62.81 7.68 31.29
CA ASN A 6 -61.60 7.75 32.12
C ASN A 6 -60.50 6.65 32.07
N THR A 7 -59.57 6.88 31.13
CA THR A 7 -58.12 7.12 31.35
C THR A 7 -57.37 6.40 32.47
N ARG A 8 -56.43 5.53 32.10
CA ARG A 8 -55.14 5.35 32.79
C ARG A 8 -54.02 5.09 31.79
N SER A 9 -53.16 6.10 31.61
CA SER A 9 -51.86 6.00 30.95
C SER A 9 -50.83 5.42 31.93
N LEU A 10 -50.22 4.27 31.61
CA LEU A 10 -49.00 3.81 32.27
C LEU A 10 -47.80 4.43 31.56
N LEU A 11 -47.15 5.39 32.21
CA LEU A 11 -45.83 5.91 31.84
C LEU A 11 -44.77 4.93 32.39
N TRP A 12 -44.09 4.21 31.50
CA TRP A 12 -42.79 3.61 31.77
C TRP A 12 -41.71 4.57 31.29
N THR A 13 -41.15 5.38 32.19
CA THR A 13 -39.93 6.14 31.93
C THR A 13 -38.74 5.19 31.96
N LEU A 14 -38.27 4.78 30.78
CA LEU A 14 -36.96 4.15 30.61
C LEU A 14 -35.90 5.23 30.71
N ALA A 15 -35.18 5.28 31.84
CA ALA A 15 -34.00 6.11 31.98
C ALA A 15 -32.86 5.51 31.14
N CYS A 16 -32.72 5.96 29.89
CA CYS A 16 -31.53 5.70 29.09
C CYS A 16 -30.37 6.53 29.64
N GLY A 17 -29.55 5.91 30.50
CA GLY A 17 -28.24 6.42 30.86
C GLY A 17 -27.34 6.42 29.64
N LEU A 18 -27.20 7.59 29.01
CA LEU A 18 -26.26 7.84 27.94
C LEU A 18 -24.84 7.82 28.54
N ASN A 19 -24.20 6.65 28.55
CA ASN A 19 -22.77 6.55 28.82
C ASN A 19 -22.02 7.15 27.62
N ILE A 20 -21.82 8.46 27.64
CA ILE A 20 -20.84 9.11 26.78
C ILE A 20 -19.47 8.70 27.32
N ALA A 21 -18.86 7.69 26.70
CA ALA A 21 -17.44 7.45 26.86
C ALA A 21 -16.73 8.69 26.29
N VAL A 22 -16.30 9.58 27.18
CA VAL A 22 -15.40 10.69 26.83
C VAL A 22 -14.08 10.03 26.48
N ILE A 23 -13.83 9.83 25.18
CA ILE A 23 -12.50 9.53 24.68
C ILE A 23 -11.69 10.81 24.91
N SER A 24 -10.94 10.83 26.00
CA SER A 24 -9.95 11.88 26.25
C SER A 24 -8.94 11.84 25.11
N VAL A 25 -9.08 12.73 24.14
CA VAL A 25 -8.01 13.03 23.20
C VAL A 25 -6.95 13.73 24.05
N SER A 26 -5.89 13.02 24.41
CA SER A 26 -4.71 13.62 25.01
C SER A 26 -4.30 14.81 24.14
N ALA A 27 -4.45 16.03 24.67
CA ALA A 27 -4.15 17.23 23.90
C ALA A 27 -2.68 17.21 23.51
N PHE A 28 -2.40 17.39 22.23
CA PHE A 28 -1.04 17.48 21.71
C PHE A 28 -0.27 18.57 22.47
N ASN A 29 0.81 18.19 23.16
CA ASN A 29 1.67 19.10 23.90
C ASN A 29 3.08 19.12 23.27
N PRO A 30 3.48 20.19 22.59
CA PRO A 30 4.78 20.28 21.92
C PRO A 30 5.98 20.30 22.89
N ASP A 31 5.75 20.54 24.19
CA ASP A 31 6.80 20.57 25.22
C ASP A 31 6.97 19.24 25.95
N SER A 32 6.28 18.18 25.51
CA SER A 32 6.32 16.86 26.14
C SER A 32 7.59 16.07 25.81
N PHE A 33 8.16 16.28 24.63
CA PHE A 33 9.35 15.57 24.15
C PHE A 33 10.38 16.53 23.55
N GLU A 34 11.63 16.10 23.54
CA GLU A 34 12.70 16.64 22.71
C GLU A 34 13.34 15.51 21.91
N ASN A 35 13.69 15.76 20.64
CA ASN A 35 14.46 14.81 19.86
C ASN A 35 15.94 15.03 20.16
N ALA A 36 16.56 14.13 20.91
CA ALA A 36 18.01 14.13 21.15
C ALA A 36 18.79 13.94 19.83
N GLY A 37 18.21 13.20 18.87
CA GLY A 37 18.77 13.03 17.56
C GLY A 37 17.74 12.53 16.56
N VAL A 38 17.77 13.06 15.34
CA VAL A 38 16.95 12.59 14.23
C VAL A 38 17.87 12.24 13.06
N THR A 39 17.80 10.99 12.60
CA THR A 39 18.55 10.53 11.43
C THR A 39 17.58 9.99 10.40
N ARG A 40 17.40 10.73 9.30
CA ARG A 40 16.67 10.26 8.12
C ARG A 40 17.65 9.64 7.13
N THR A 41 17.39 8.42 6.70
CA THR A 41 18.15 7.71 5.67
C THR A 41 17.21 7.46 4.50
N ILE A 42 17.62 7.89 3.31
CA ILE A 42 16.87 7.81 2.06
C ILE A 42 17.67 6.92 1.13
N ASP A 43 17.15 5.74 0.82
CA ASP A 43 17.74 4.79 -0.11
C ASP A 43 16.98 4.91 -1.45
N LEU A 44 17.67 5.44 -2.47
CA LEU A 44 17.11 5.74 -3.78
C LEU A 44 17.00 4.47 -4.62
N GLY A 45 15.77 4.08 -4.98
CA GLY A 45 15.49 2.82 -5.68
C GLY A 45 14.84 2.95 -7.06
N GLY A 46 14.76 4.17 -7.62
CA GLY A 46 14.06 4.40 -8.89
C GLY A 46 12.58 4.68 -8.64
N SER A 47 11.69 3.72 -8.97
CA SER A 47 10.25 3.88 -8.79
C SER A 47 9.83 3.96 -7.32
N LEU A 48 10.54 3.24 -6.46
CA LEU A 48 10.33 3.24 -5.02
C LEU A 48 11.56 3.79 -4.31
N THR A 49 11.37 4.74 -3.40
CA THR A 49 12.39 5.27 -2.52
C THR A 49 12.08 4.88 -1.09
N GLN A 50 13.01 4.22 -0.42
CA GLN A 50 12.84 3.80 0.98
C GLN A 50 13.39 4.88 1.90
N VAL A 51 12.55 5.39 2.81
CA VAL A 51 12.93 6.44 3.75
C VAL A 51 12.77 5.92 5.17
N THR A 52 13.88 5.77 5.88
CA THR A 52 13.93 5.36 7.28
C THR A 52 14.33 6.53 8.15
N THR A 53 13.44 7.00 9.02
CA THR A 53 13.71 8.08 9.98
C THR A 53 13.77 7.53 11.39
N THR A 54 14.95 7.61 12.02
CA THR A 54 15.15 7.24 13.41
C THR A 54 15.07 8.48 14.30
N TYR A 55 14.12 8.48 15.22
CA TYR A 55 13.93 9.49 16.26
C TYR A 55 14.46 8.95 17.59
N ALA A 56 15.57 9.51 18.07
CA ALA A 56 16.03 9.33 19.45
C ALA A 56 15.30 10.35 20.33
N VAL A 57 14.19 9.92 20.92
CA VAL A 57 13.29 10.77 21.69
C VAL A 57 13.70 10.78 23.16
N ARG A 58 13.56 11.94 23.82
CA ARG A 58 13.74 12.12 25.25
C ARG A 58 12.47 12.74 25.84
N ALA A 59 11.88 12.08 26.83
CA ALA A 59 10.71 12.57 27.53
C ALA A 59 11.07 13.74 28.47
N LEU A 60 10.28 14.81 28.45
CA LEU A 60 10.42 15.98 29.34
C LEU A 60 9.38 16.00 30.46
N ALA A 61 8.39 15.12 30.40
CA ALA A 61 7.37 14.92 31.41
C ALA A 61 7.22 13.43 31.77
N ASN A 62 6.45 13.14 32.80
CA ASN A 62 6.11 11.78 33.20
C ASN A 62 4.84 11.29 32.50
N ASN A 63 4.70 9.97 32.39
CA ASN A 63 3.50 9.28 31.89
C ASN A 63 3.16 9.63 30.44
N LEU A 64 4.17 9.74 29.58
CA LEU A 64 3.97 9.97 28.15
C LEU A 64 3.92 8.64 27.40
N ASP A 65 2.80 8.38 26.74
CA ASP A 65 2.50 7.15 25.99
C ASP A 65 2.29 7.38 24.49
N GLN A 66 2.21 8.63 24.04
CA GLN A 66 2.02 8.98 22.62
C GLN A 66 3.11 9.91 22.13
N TYR A 67 3.70 9.58 20.99
CA TYR A 67 4.66 10.43 20.29
C TYR A 67 4.09 10.85 18.93
N PHE A 68 4.43 12.04 18.45
CA PHE A 68 3.87 12.59 17.21
C PHE A 68 4.97 12.86 16.19
N ILE A 69 4.73 12.45 14.94
CA ILE A 69 5.59 12.80 13.79
C ILE A 69 4.80 13.64 12.80
N ALA A 70 5.53 14.39 11.97
CA ALA A 70 4.96 15.22 10.93
C ALA A 70 5.59 14.87 9.58
N LEU A 71 4.76 14.76 8.54
CA LEU A 71 5.18 14.69 7.15
C LEU A 71 4.76 15.97 6.43
N SER A 72 5.62 16.50 5.58
CA SER A 72 5.25 17.59 4.67
C SER A 72 4.20 17.10 3.65
N ASP A 73 3.52 18.03 2.98
CA ASP A 73 2.58 17.70 1.90
C ASP A 73 3.26 16.91 0.76
N GLU A 74 4.49 17.29 0.42
CA GLU A 74 5.33 16.58 -0.58
C GLU A 74 5.69 15.16 -0.12
N GLU A 75 6.09 14.98 1.14
CA GLU A 75 6.43 13.65 1.68
C GLU A 75 5.19 12.75 1.78
N GLU A 76 4.07 13.29 2.26
CA GLU A 76 2.80 12.56 2.36
C GLU A 76 2.31 12.15 0.96
N GLY A 77 2.34 13.07 -0.02
CA GLY A 77 1.83 12.84 -1.37
C GLY A 77 2.52 11.67 -2.10
N HIS A 78 3.80 11.43 -1.81
CA HIS A 78 4.54 10.29 -2.37
C HIS A 78 4.46 9.04 -1.48
N THR A 79 4.05 9.13 -0.21
CA THR A 79 4.09 8.00 0.73
C THR A 79 3.01 6.96 0.43
N THR A 80 3.45 5.73 0.13
CA THR A 80 2.58 4.57 -0.12
C THR A 80 2.36 3.72 1.11
N TRP A 81 3.39 3.63 1.94
CA TRP A 81 3.43 2.78 3.12
C TRP A 81 4.15 3.51 4.24
N ILE A 82 3.63 3.38 5.46
CA ILE A 82 4.25 3.90 6.68
C ILE A 82 4.09 2.89 7.82
N ASP A 83 5.19 2.56 8.48
CA ASP A 83 5.20 1.78 9.71
C ASP A 83 6.22 2.34 10.71
N ALA A 84 6.02 2.05 11.99
CA ALA A 84 6.88 2.52 13.07
C ALA A 84 7.20 1.36 14.01
N LYS A 85 8.43 1.30 14.51
CA LYS A 85 8.91 0.26 15.41
C LYS A 85 9.84 0.86 16.46
N LEU A 86 9.97 0.21 17.60
CA LEU A 86 11.08 0.51 18.50
C LEU A 86 12.37 -0.13 17.95
N LYS A 87 13.49 0.59 18.04
CA LYS A 87 14.79 0.12 17.55
C LYS A 87 15.15 -1.24 18.18
N GLY A 88 15.36 -2.25 17.35
CA GLY A 88 15.69 -3.61 17.78
C GLY A 88 14.48 -4.51 18.05
N GLN A 89 13.26 -4.00 17.87
CA GLN A 89 12.03 -4.79 17.97
C GLN A 89 11.41 -5.02 16.58
N SER A 90 10.83 -6.20 16.39
CA SER A 90 10.18 -6.58 15.11
C SER A 90 8.73 -6.13 15.02
N GLU A 91 8.06 -5.96 16.17
CA GLU A 91 6.65 -5.61 16.28
C GLU A 91 6.41 -4.15 15.87
N ALA A 92 5.36 -3.94 15.08
CA ALA A 92 4.94 -2.61 14.65
C ALA A 92 4.16 -1.92 15.76
N LEU A 93 4.46 -0.63 15.96
CA LEU A 93 3.72 0.25 16.84
C LEU A 93 2.42 0.68 16.17
N GLU A 94 1.38 0.89 16.98
CA GLU A 94 0.11 1.41 16.49
C GLU A 94 0.29 2.87 16.05
N LEU A 95 0.07 3.10 14.76
CA LEU A 95 0.12 4.40 14.10
C LEU A 95 -1.31 4.88 13.81
N LYS A 96 -1.61 6.12 14.19
CA LYS A 96 -2.87 6.77 13.83
C LYS A 96 -2.60 8.06 13.05
N ARG A 97 -3.15 8.12 11.84
CA ARG A 97 -3.14 9.31 10.98
C ARG A 97 -4.21 10.30 11.46
N HIS A 98 -3.82 11.53 11.80
CA HIS A 98 -4.74 12.61 12.22
C HIS A 98 -5.13 13.54 11.06
N GLY A 99 -4.52 13.36 9.89
CA GLY A 99 -4.79 14.15 8.68
C GLY A 99 -3.97 15.44 8.60
N PHE A 100 -4.32 16.28 7.63
CA PHE A 100 -3.67 17.57 7.40
C PHE A 100 -4.01 18.56 8.50
N ASN A 101 -2.99 19.16 9.11
CA ASN A 101 -3.17 20.23 10.10
C ASN A 101 -2.93 21.59 9.43
N PRO A 102 -3.96 22.43 9.25
CA PRO A 102 -3.83 23.73 8.59
C PRO A 102 -2.87 24.70 9.29
N LYS A 103 -2.66 24.56 10.60
CA LYS A 103 -1.73 25.44 11.35
C LYS A 103 -0.27 25.11 11.07
N SER A 104 0.01 23.84 10.81
CA SER A 104 1.36 23.35 10.54
C SER A 104 1.61 23.05 9.08
N HIS A 105 0.61 23.10 8.20
CA HIS A 105 0.72 22.70 6.79
C HIS A 105 1.41 21.34 6.61
N ALA A 106 1.12 20.41 7.52
CA ALA A 106 1.78 19.11 7.62
C ALA A 106 0.77 18.03 8.06
N PHE A 107 1.01 16.79 7.66
CA PHE A 107 0.24 15.63 8.07
C PHE A 107 0.79 15.09 9.38
N LEU A 108 -0.08 14.98 10.40
CA LEU A 108 0.31 14.48 11.71
C LEU A 108 -0.05 13.00 11.89
N TYR A 109 0.89 12.26 12.47
CA TYR A 109 0.70 10.87 12.89
C TYR A 109 1.05 10.75 14.38
N SER A 110 0.21 10.04 15.14
CA SER A 110 0.55 9.62 16.49
C SER A 110 1.00 8.17 16.52
N ILE A 111 1.99 7.89 17.35
CA ILE A 111 2.57 6.58 17.60
C ILE A 111 2.32 6.25 19.06
N ASN A 112 1.57 5.16 19.33
CA ASN A 112 1.36 4.68 20.69
C ASN A 112 2.59 3.89 21.15
N LEU A 113 3.15 4.27 22.30
CA LEU A 113 4.28 3.62 22.93
C LEU A 113 3.78 2.48 23.83
N PRO A 114 4.38 1.28 23.79
CA PRO A 114 3.93 0.15 24.58
C PRO A 114 4.20 0.35 26.09
N LYS A 115 5.14 1.23 26.44
CA LYS A 115 5.47 1.59 27.82
C LYS A 115 5.52 3.11 27.92
N THR A 116 4.84 3.64 28.93
CA THR A 116 4.91 5.07 29.27
C THR A 116 6.34 5.47 29.61
N LEU A 117 6.80 6.58 29.06
CA LEU A 117 8.10 7.13 29.37
C LEU A 117 8.02 8.05 30.60
N LYS A 118 9.00 7.93 31.48
CA LYS A 118 9.23 8.84 32.62
C LYS A 118 10.11 10.00 32.19
N ASN A 119 10.13 11.07 32.97
CA ASN A 119 10.97 12.24 32.73
C ASN A 119 12.45 11.82 32.53
N ASN A 120 13.09 12.37 31.50
CA ASN A 120 14.44 12.06 31.02
C ASN A 120 14.67 10.63 30.50
N GLN A 121 13.65 9.79 30.43
CA GLN A 121 13.76 8.50 29.77
C GLN A 121 13.83 8.67 28.25
N THR A 122 14.65 7.84 27.60
CA THR A 122 14.82 7.87 26.15
C THR A 122 14.21 6.65 25.48
N ALA A 123 13.78 6.82 24.24
CA ALA A 123 13.38 5.74 23.35
C ALA A 123 13.89 6.01 21.93
N ASN A 124 14.11 4.96 21.16
CA ASN A 124 14.50 5.08 19.75
C ASN A 124 13.37 4.53 18.89
N ILE A 125 12.66 5.42 18.22
CA ILE A 125 11.55 5.08 17.33
C ILE A 125 12.08 5.12 15.91
N VAL A 126 11.88 4.04 15.16
CA VAL A 126 12.26 3.92 13.75
C VAL A 126 10.98 3.96 12.94
N VAL A 127 10.81 5.01 12.14
CA VAL A 127 9.70 5.17 11.20
C VAL A 127 10.20 4.82 9.82
N SER A 128 9.57 3.85 9.17
CA SER A 128 9.87 3.42 7.81
C SER A 128 8.76 3.88 6.90
N THR A 129 9.11 4.56 5.83
CA THR A 129 8.17 5.01 4.79
C THR A 129 8.66 4.56 3.42
N VAL A 130 7.74 4.23 2.53
CA VAL A 130 8.05 3.94 1.12
C VAL A 130 7.40 5.01 0.25
N GLN A 131 8.23 5.78 -0.45
CA GLN A 131 7.78 6.79 -1.38
C GLN A 131 7.72 6.21 -2.79
N SER A 132 6.61 6.41 -3.50
CA SER A 132 6.44 6.01 -4.89
C SER A 132 6.57 7.23 -5.80
N HIS A 133 7.20 7.03 -6.96
CA HIS A 133 7.39 8.06 -8.00
C HIS A 133 8.06 9.36 -7.52
N ALA A 134 8.82 9.30 -6.42
CA ALA A 134 9.50 10.48 -5.87
C ALA A 134 10.79 10.87 -6.64
N SER A 135 11.24 10.02 -7.56
CA SER A 135 12.37 10.30 -8.45
C SER A 135 11.89 10.44 -9.89
N THR A 136 12.35 11.47 -10.58
CA THR A 136 11.94 11.78 -11.96
C THR A 136 13.12 11.67 -12.93
N PRO A 137 12.94 11.14 -14.15
CA PRO A 137 13.98 11.13 -15.17
C PRO A 137 14.54 12.51 -15.49
N LEU A 138 15.87 12.63 -15.51
CA LEU A 138 16.56 13.84 -15.97
C LEU A 138 17.83 13.44 -16.75
N PRO A 139 17.88 13.55 -18.08
CA PRO A 139 16.84 14.11 -18.95
C PRO A 139 15.58 13.24 -19.07
N GLU A 140 14.46 13.85 -19.45
CA GLU A 140 13.18 13.14 -19.67
C GLU A 140 13.22 12.17 -20.85
N THR A 141 14.15 12.37 -21.80
CA THR A 141 14.35 11.51 -22.96
C THR A 141 15.80 11.10 -23.10
N ALA A 142 16.06 9.85 -23.46
CA ALA A 142 17.41 9.31 -23.67
C ALA A 142 17.45 8.40 -24.90
N ALA A 143 18.54 8.39 -25.67
CA ALA A 143 18.73 7.40 -26.73
C ALA A 143 18.95 6.01 -26.12
N GLN A 144 18.78 4.97 -26.93
CA GLN A 144 18.82 3.58 -26.44
C GLN A 144 20.13 3.19 -25.73
N GLY A 145 21.25 3.82 -26.08
CA GLY A 145 22.56 3.57 -25.45
C GLY A 145 22.99 4.59 -24.41
N ASP A 146 22.20 5.63 -24.19
CA ASP A 146 22.55 6.67 -23.23
C ASP A 146 22.41 6.14 -21.80
N PRO A 147 23.25 6.59 -20.85
CA PRO A 147 23.05 6.29 -19.44
C PRO A 147 21.74 6.91 -18.93
N GLN A 148 21.06 6.20 -18.05
CA GLN A 148 19.88 6.69 -17.36
C GLN A 148 20.28 7.34 -16.04
N SER A 149 19.73 8.52 -15.77
CA SER A 149 19.85 9.20 -14.49
C SER A 149 18.52 9.80 -14.05
N LEU A 150 18.36 9.92 -12.73
CA LEU A 150 17.13 10.36 -12.08
C LEU A 150 17.43 11.52 -11.13
N MET A 151 16.45 12.40 -10.95
CA MET A 151 16.47 13.48 -9.99
C MET A 151 15.53 13.14 -8.84
N TYR A 152 16.04 13.18 -7.61
CA TYR A 152 15.23 13.07 -6.38
C TYR A 152 15.24 14.40 -5.64
N GLN A 153 14.08 14.80 -5.11
CA GLN A 153 13.91 16.02 -4.32
C GLN A 153 13.31 15.68 -2.95
N THR A 154 13.77 16.40 -1.93
CA THR A 154 13.25 16.23 -0.57
C THR A 154 13.47 17.50 0.26
N PRO A 155 12.61 17.79 1.26
CA PRO A 155 12.87 18.85 2.21
C PRO A 155 14.17 18.62 2.98
N LEU A 156 14.95 19.66 3.29
CA LEU A 156 16.24 19.57 3.99
C LEU A 156 16.07 19.08 5.43
N TYR A 157 15.18 19.74 6.17
CA TYR A 157 14.88 19.43 7.57
C TYR A 157 13.73 18.43 7.67
N VAL A 158 13.83 17.50 8.63
CA VAL A 158 12.74 16.60 8.99
C VAL A 158 11.76 17.41 9.82
N LEU A 159 10.50 17.46 9.38
CA LEU A 159 9.47 18.18 10.12
C LEU A 159 9.19 17.45 11.44
N SER A 160 9.23 18.18 12.54
CA SER A 160 8.90 17.65 13.85
C SER A 160 8.08 18.66 14.67
N PRO A 161 7.10 18.19 15.45
CA PRO A 161 6.43 19.03 16.44
C PRO A 161 7.32 19.39 17.64
N TYR A 162 8.46 18.71 17.77
CA TYR A 162 9.40 18.87 18.87
C TYR A 162 10.70 19.50 18.39
N LYS A 163 11.39 20.17 19.32
CA LYS A 163 12.77 20.63 19.09
C LYS A 163 13.68 19.43 18.83
N SER A 164 14.62 19.58 17.88
CA SER A 164 15.63 18.57 17.57
C SER A 164 17.04 19.08 17.88
N VAL A 165 17.72 18.41 18.80
CA VAL A 165 19.09 18.77 19.23
C VAL A 165 20.08 18.56 18.10
N VAL A 166 19.99 17.43 17.39
CA VAL A 166 20.79 17.16 16.19
C VAL A 166 19.91 16.48 15.14
N GLN A 167 20.00 16.93 13.89
CA GLN A 167 19.36 16.29 12.75
C GLN A 167 20.37 16.00 11.64
N ARG A 168 20.25 14.84 10.99
CA ARG A 168 21.01 14.46 9.78
C ARG A 168 20.11 13.81 8.75
N THR A 169 20.35 14.11 7.47
CA THR A 169 19.72 13.42 6.33
C THR A 169 20.81 12.73 5.52
N LYS A 170 20.74 11.41 5.38
CA LYS A 170 21.64 10.60 4.56
C LYS A 170 20.89 10.15 3.32
N ILE A 171 21.39 10.49 2.14
CA ILE A 171 20.84 10.06 0.85
C ILE A 171 21.82 9.09 0.22
N ARG A 172 21.35 7.90 -0.14
CA ARG A 172 22.15 6.79 -0.67
C ARG A 172 21.66 6.45 -2.06
N SER A 173 22.55 6.57 -3.03
CA SER A 173 22.34 6.09 -4.39
C SER A 173 22.78 4.63 -4.51
N SER A 174 22.18 3.88 -5.44
CA SER A 174 22.64 2.54 -5.81
C SER A 174 24.03 2.55 -6.47
N THR A 175 24.43 3.70 -7.03
CA THR A 175 25.71 3.91 -7.70
C THR A 175 26.48 5.09 -7.06
N PRO A 176 27.83 5.09 -7.10
CA PRO A 176 28.62 6.24 -6.64
C PRO A 176 28.58 7.45 -7.60
N MET A 177 27.98 7.27 -8.78
CA MET A 177 27.86 8.30 -9.81
C MET A 177 26.69 9.24 -9.48
N ILE A 178 27.04 10.32 -8.79
CA ILE A 178 26.14 11.45 -8.50
C ILE A 178 26.64 12.63 -9.33
N HIS A 179 25.81 13.09 -10.27
CA HIS A 179 26.12 14.16 -11.22
C HIS A 179 26.07 15.54 -10.57
N SER A 180 25.01 15.80 -9.81
CA SER A 180 24.84 17.05 -9.10
C SER A 180 24.01 16.86 -7.83
N TYR A 181 24.21 17.75 -6.87
CA TYR A 181 23.44 17.80 -5.64
C TYR A 181 23.41 19.24 -5.11
N THR A 182 22.43 19.57 -4.29
CA THR A 182 22.34 20.91 -3.71
C THR A 182 23.46 21.13 -2.69
N ASP A 183 24.43 21.97 -3.04
CA ASP A 183 25.50 22.44 -2.16
C ASP A 183 25.59 23.96 -2.24
N SER A 184 24.70 24.65 -1.52
CA SER A 184 24.68 26.11 -1.48
C SER A 184 24.99 26.62 -0.08
N LYS A 185 25.62 27.80 -0.01
CA LYS A 185 25.88 28.49 1.26
C LYS A 185 24.60 28.77 2.05
N ASP A 186 23.47 28.83 1.36
CA ASP A 186 22.17 29.04 1.98
C ASP A 186 21.75 27.87 2.87
N LEU A 187 22.36 26.68 2.73
CA LEU A 187 22.09 25.53 3.60
C LEU A 187 22.79 25.61 4.97
N SER A 188 23.59 26.65 5.25
CA SER A 188 24.42 26.77 6.46
C SER A 188 23.67 27.08 7.75
N GLU A 189 22.35 27.30 7.71
CA GLU A 189 21.57 27.56 8.91
C GLU A 189 21.54 26.31 9.82
N TYR A 190 21.78 26.50 11.12
CA TYR A 190 21.92 25.44 12.13
C TYR A 190 23.18 24.57 12.01
N ILE A 191 24.17 24.94 11.22
CA ILE A 191 25.46 24.24 11.17
C ILE A 191 26.52 25.02 11.96
N GLU A 192 27.52 24.31 12.48
CA GLU A 192 28.68 24.92 13.13
C GLU A 192 29.44 25.83 12.16
N ALA A 193 29.85 27.01 12.62
CA ALA A 193 30.54 27.99 11.79
C ALA A 193 31.82 27.39 11.17
N GLY A 194 31.97 27.54 9.85
CA GLY A 194 33.12 27.00 9.11
C GLY A 194 32.97 25.55 8.63
N SER A 195 31.86 24.87 8.95
CA SER A 195 31.54 23.54 8.42
C SER A 195 30.72 23.60 7.14
N SER A 196 30.89 22.61 6.27
CA SER A 196 30.02 22.42 5.10
C SER A 196 28.67 21.81 5.52
N ALA A 197 27.59 22.20 4.83
CA ALA A 197 26.26 21.65 5.06
C ALA A 197 26.08 20.23 4.52
N VAL A 198 26.92 19.85 3.56
CA VAL A 198 26.84 18.57 2.88
C VAL A 198 28.23 17.94 2.74
N ALA A 199 28.27 16.62 2.91
CA ALA A 199 29.46 15.80 2.68
C ALA A 199 29.10 14.63 1.77
N LYS A 200 29.91 14.41 0.72
CA LYS A 200 29.79 13.24 -0.17
C LYS A 200 30.85 12.20 0.21
N THR A 201 30.43 10.95 0.38
CA THR A 201 31.32 9.80 0.59
C THR A 201 30.84 8.64 -0.29
N GLY A 202 31.54 8.41 -1.40
CA GLY A 202 31.14 7.40 -2.40
C GLY A 202 29.72 7.67 -2.92
N ALA A 203 28.82 6.72 -2.72
CA ALA A 203 27.41 6.77 -3.11
C ALA A 203 26.48 7.43 -2.08
N THR A 204 27.02 7.93 -0.96
CA THR A 204 26.23 8.55 0.11
C THR A 204 26.49 10.05 0.19
N LEU A 205 25.41 10.84 0.23
CA LEU A 205 25.40 12.24 0.62
C LEU A 205 24.88 12.38 2.04
N VAL A 206 25.53 13.19 2.85
CA VAL A 206 25.10 13.49 4.22
C VAL A 206 24.89 14.98 4.35
N TYR A 207 23.65 15.39 4.60
CA TYR A 207 23.28 16.75 4.97
C TYR A 207 23.22 16.89 6.49
N GLY A 208 23.85 17.94 7.01
CA GLY A 208 24.05 18.17 8.44
C GLY A 208 25.35 17.54 8.98
N PRO A 209 25.57 17.55 10.30
CA PRO A 209 24.59 17.77 11.36
C PRO A 209 24.03 19.18 11.45
N PHE A 210 22.71 19.28 11.59
CA PHE A 210 22.01 20.50 11.96
C PHE A 210 21.75 20.48 13.47
N HIS A 211 22.16 21.52 14.17
CA HIS A 211 22.14 21.63 15.62
C HIS A 211 21.03 22.55 16.10
N ASN A 212 20.31 22.14 17.15
CA ASN A 212 19.27 22.92 17.81
C ASN A 212 18.18 23.45 16.86
N VAL A 213 17.74 22.62 15.92
CA VAL A 213 16.61 22.94 15.05
C VAL A 213 15.35 23.05 15.93
N PRO A 214 14.63 24.18 15.92
CA PRO A 214 13.41 24.34 16.72
C PRO A 214 12.31 23.41 16.22
N ALA A 215 11.15 23.40 16.90
CA ALA A 215 9.96 22.75 16.35
C ALA A 215 9.72 23.29 14.92
N SER A 216 9.67 22.39 13.96
CA SER A 216 9.71 22.71 12.52
C SER A 216 8.38 22.43 11.81
N SER A 217 7.48 21.66 12.41
CA SER A 217 6.11 21.44 11.92
C SER A 217 5.19 22.64 12.23
N ASN A 218 5.58 23.83 11.78
CA ASN A 218 4.77 25.04 11.80
C ASN A 218 4.99 25.82 10.51
N LEU A 219 3.99 26.63 10.13
CA LEU A 219 4.03 27.40 8.90
C LEU A 219 5.22 28.39 8.83
N PRO A 220 5.54 29.17 9.88
CA PRO A 220 6.66 30.11 9.81
C PRO A 220 8.02 29.46 9.54
N PHE A 221 8.28 28.28 10.11
CA PHE A 221 9.50 27.54 9.85
C PHE A 221 9.52 27.03 8.40
N GLN A 222 8.41 26.45 7.94
CA GLN A 222 8.34 25.90 6.58
C GLN A 222 8.49 26.97 5.49
N GLU A 223 7.89 28.14 5.66
CA GLU A 223 8.00 29.22 4.66
C GLU A 223 9.38 29.89 4.62
N LYS A 224 10.02 30.07 5.79
CA LYS A 224 11.23 30.90 5.89
C LYS A 224 12.52 30.09 5.95
N LYS A 225 12.46 28.87 6.47
CA LYS A 225 13.63 28.08 6.88
C LYS A 225 13.75 26.76 6.13
N GLN A 226 12.63 26.13 5.78
CA GLN A 226 12.67 24.89 5.01
C GLN A 226 13.19 25.17 3.59
N LYS A 227 14.01 24.25 3.09
CA LYS A 227 14.59 24.31 1.74
C LYS A 227 14.47 22.94 1.12
N THR A 228 14.34 22.88 -0.19
CA THR A 228 14.38 21.60 -0.93
C THR A 228 15.80 21.31 -1.36
N VAL A 229 16.26 20.09 -1.10
CA VAL A 229 17.51 19.58 -1.65
C VAL A 229 17.20 18.59 -2.77
N SER A 230 18.02 18.65 -3.81
CA SER A 230 17.91 17.82 -4.99
C SER A 230 19.18 17.00 -5.18
N VAL A 231 19.03 15.77 -5.67
CA VAL A 231 20.14 14.88 -5.98
C VAL A 231 19.91 14.26 -7.35
N HIS A 232 20.83 14.50 -8.28
CA HIS A 232 20.86 13.90 -9.61
C HIS A 232 21.87 12.76 -9.63
N TYR A 233 21.39 11.54 -9.88
CA TYR A 233 22.18 10.33 -9.73
C TYR A 233 21.94 9.36 -10.88
N ASP A 234 22.95 8.54 -11.18
CA ASP A 234 22.81 7.46 -12.15
C ASP A 234 21.99 6.31 -11.58
N HIS A 235 21.08 5.78 -12.40
CA HIS A 235 20.27 4.62 -12.09
C HIS A 235 20.20 3.71 -13.30
N ASP A 236 20.87 2.57 -13.23
CA ASP A 236 21.03 1.62 -14.34
C ASP A 236 19.98 0.51 -14.37
N GLN A 237 19.06 0.49 -13.39
CA GLN A 237 17.96 -0.46 -13.32
C GLN A 237 16.69 0.11 -14.00
N PRO A 238 15.78 -0.76 -14.48
CA PRO A 238 14.49 -0.33 -14.96
C PRO A 238 13.66 0.35 -13.87
N VAL A 239 13.00 1.46 -14.19
CA VAL A 239 12.11 2.19 -13.29
C VAL A 239 10.70 1.64 -13.53
N LEU A 240 10.37 0.52 -12.89
CA LEU A 240 9.13 -0.21 -13.16
C LEU A 240 7.91 0.37 -12.44
N THR A 241 6.80 0.43 -13.14
CA THR A 241 5.50 0.84 -12.61
C THR A 241 4.42 -0.10 -13.12
N VAL A 242 3.65 -0.68 -12.22
CA VAL A 242 2.41 -1.37 -12.55
C VAL A 242 1.31 -0.32 -12.54
N ALA A 243 0.96 0.17 -13.73
CA ALA A 243 -0.07 1.19 -13.90
C ALA A 243 -1.45 0.66 -13.51
N SER A 244 -1.73 -0.61 -13.82
CA SER A 244 -2.96 -1.29 -13.44
C SER A 244 -2.68 -2.77 -13.19
N LEU A 245 -3.15 -3.29 -12.07
CA LEU A 245 -3.25 -4.72 -11.76
C LEU A 245 -4.72 -5.07 -11.54
N GLN A 246 -5.30 -5.83 -12.45
CA GLN A 246 -6.60 -6.48 -12.24
C GLN A 246 -6.36 -7.94 -11.91
N ARG A 247 -6.58 -8.31 -10.66
CA ARG A 247 -6.42 -9.68 -10.16
C ARG A 247 -7.77 -10.29 -9.88
N SER A 248 -8.02 -11.49 -10.39
CA SER A 248 -9.10 -12.34 -9.92
C SER A 248 -8.57 -13.57 -9.19
N ALA A 249 -9.14 -13.87 -8.03
CA ALA A 249 -8.87 -15.06 -7.24
C ALA A 249 -10.14 -15.91 -7.14
N GLU A 250 -10.22 -16.99 -7.92
CA GLU A 250 -11.37 -17.89 -7.96
C GLU A 250 -11.14 -19.13 -7.08
N ILE A 251 -12.02 -19.34 -6.10
CA ILE A 251 -11.98 -20.49 -5.21
C ILE A 251 -12.92 -21.58 -5.75
N SER A 252 -12.38 -22.76 -6.07
CA SER A 252 -13.15 -23.88 -6.62
C SER A 252 -13.01 -25.16 -5.77
N HIS A 253 -14.10 -25.57 -5.13
CA HIS A 253 -14.16 -26.86 -4.42
C HIS A 253 -14.27 -28.05 -5.38
N TRP A 254 -14.91 -27.86 -6.54
CA TRP A 254 -15.02 -28.89 -7.57
C TRP A 254 -13.69 -29.13 -8.30
N GLY A 255 -12.95 -28.06 -8.59
CA GLY A 255 -11.61 -28.14 -9.19
C GLY A 255 -10.49 -28.38 -8.17
N ALA A 256 -10.81 -28.36 -6.87
CA ALA A 256 -9.87 -28.44 -5.76
C ALA A 256 -8.67 -27.47 -5.89
N ASN A 257 -8.91 -26.27 -6.41
CA ASN A 257 -7.89 -25.26 -6.64
C ASN A 257 -8.34 -23.84 -6.25
N LEU A 258 -7.34 -23.01 -5.98
CA LEU A 258 -7.43 -21.55 -6.01
C LEU A 258 -6.76 -21.10 -7.32
N ASN A 259 -7.57 -20.57 -8.25
CA ASN A 259 -7.08 -20.01 -9.49
C ASN A 259 -6.78 -18.52 -9.29
N ILE A 260 -5.57 -18.09 -9.60
CA ILE A 260 -5.17 -16.69 -9.63
C ILE A 260 -4.96 -16.30 -11.09
N HIS A 261 -5.54 -15.17 -11.48
CA HIS A 261 -5.39 -14.58 -12.80
C HIS A 261 -5.15 -13.08 -12.67
N ASP A 262 -4.02 -12.62 -13.16
CA ASP A 262 -3.59 -11.23 -13.14
C ASP A 262 -3.54 -10.69 -14.57
N GLU A 263 -4.19 -9.56 -14.80
CA GLU A 263 -3.96 -8.70 -15.95
C GLU A 263 -3.13 -7.48 -15.49
N ILE A 264 -1.90 -7.39 -16.01
CA ILE A 264 -0.89 -6.44 -15.57
C ILE A 264 -0.53 -5.51 -16.71
N VAL A 265 -0.66 -4.20 -16.48
CA VAL A 265 -0.10 -3.15 -17.34
C VAL A 265 1.20 -2.65 -16.71
N LEU A 266 2.33 -3.12 -17.23
CA LEU A 266 3.66 -2.72 -16.78
C LEU A 266 4.21 -1.58 -17.65
N ARG A 267 4.73 -0.54 -17.03
CA ARG A 267 5.35 0.61 -17.67
C ARG A 267 6.78 0.80 -17.13
N ASN A 268 7.69 1.25 -17.99
CA ASN A 268 9.01 1.70 -17.56
C ASN A 268 9.01 3.24 -17.51
N ASP A 269 9.07 3.81 -16.31
CA ASP A 269 9.06 5.26 -16.03
C ASP A 269 10.46 5.89 -16.06
N GLY A 270 11.43 5.21 -16.64
CA GLY A 270 12.72 5.79 -16.99
C GLY A 270 12.59 6.84 -18.12
N PRO A 271 13.71 7.48 -18.53
CA PRO A 271 13.73 8.42 -19.65
C PRO A 271 13.11 7.80 -20.90
N ALA A 272 12.18 8.52 -21.53
CA ALA A 272 11.53 8.07 -22.74
C ALA A 272 12.53 7.88 -23.88
N LEU A 273 12.35 6.84 -24.70
CA LEU A 273 13.25 6.59 -25.82
C LEU A 273 13.25 7.78 -26.80
N LYS A 274 14.41 8.40 -26.98
CA LYS A 274 14.64 9.41 -28.01
C LYS A 274 14.97 8.75 -29.33
N GLY A 275 14.15 9.01 -30.35
CA GLY A 275 14.34 8.46 -31.69
C GLY A 275 13.65 7.10 -31.85
N HIS A 276 14.32 6.16 -32.53
CA HIS A 276 13.77 4.84 -32.84
C HIS A 276 14.51 3.73 -32.10
N PHE A 277 13.81 2.63 -31.85
CA PHE A 277 14.44 1.42 -31.34
C PHE A 277 15.29 0.76 -32.42
N SER A 278 16.56 0.50 -32.11
CA SER A 278 17.50 -0.24 -32.95
C SER A 278 17.78 -1.60 -32.33
N ARG A 279 17.26 -2.66 -32.97
CA ARG A 279 17.52 -4.05 -32.56
C ARG A 279 19.00 -4.40 -32.59
N LEU A 280 19.74 -3.89 -33.59
CA LEU A 280 21.17 -4.14 -33.73
C LEU A 280 21.95 -3.54 -32.54
N GLU A 281 21.64 -2.29 -32.17
CA GLU A 281 22.22 -1.64 -30.99
C GLU A 281 21.88 -2.41 -29.72
N HIS A 282 20.63 -2.86 -29.58
CA HIS A 282 20.18 -3.63 -28.43
C HIS A 282 20.96 -4.94 -28.28
N GLN A 283 21.26 -5.61 -29.41
CA GLN A 283 22.03 -6.85 -29.41
C GLN A 283 23.52 -6.62 -29.14
N SER A 284 24.05 -5.44 -29.47
CA SER A 284 25.45 -5.05 -29.19
C SER A 284 25.68 -4.54 -27.76
N GLN A 285 24.63 -4.11 -27.05
CA GLN A 285 24.73 -3.62 -25.68
C GLN A 285 24.73 -4.81 -24.71
N ALA A 286 25.89 -5.09 -24.11
CA ALA A 286 26.02 -6.05 -23.02
C ALA A 286 25.55 -5.42 -21.69
N LYS A 287 24.23 -5.29 -21.51
CA LYS A 287 23.62 -5.03 -20.20
C LYS A 287 22.40 -5.94 -20.03
N SER A 288 22.47 -6.82 -19.04
CA SER A 288 21.38 -7.72 -18.67
C SER A 288 20.41 -6.99 -17.74
N SER A 289 19.12 -6.91 -18.09
CA SER A 289 18.06 -6.60 -17.13
C SER A 289 17.54 -7.91 -16.53
N ILE A 290 17.72 -8.11 -15.23
CA ILE A 290 17.15 -9.27 -14.52
C ILE A 290 15.77 -8.87 -13.97
N LEU A 291 14.76 -9.38 -14.67
CA LEU A 291 13.47 -9.79 -14.14
C LEU A 291 13.15 -11.08 -14.92
N GLU A 292 13.02 -12.23 -14.25
CA GLU A 292 12.73 -13.52 -14.90
C GLU A 292 11.25 -13.62 -15.34
N LEU A 293 10.86 -12.69 -16.20
CA LEU A 293 9.74 -12.74 -17.12
C LEU A 293 10.23 -12.03 -18.37
N ARG A 294 10.59 -12.79 -19.42
CA ARG A 294 11.14 -12.21 -20.65
C ARG A 294 9.99 -11.70 -21.52
N PRO A 295 9.78 -10.37 -21.67
CA PRO A 295 8.73 -9.85 -22.52
C PRO A 295 9.04 -10.12 -23.99
N ARG A 296 8.03 -10.03 -24.86
CA ARG A 296 8.21 -10.26 -26.32
C ARG A 296 9.14 -9.23 -26.99
N TYR A 297 9.31 -8.07 -26.36
CA TYR A 297 10.18 -6.96 -26.80
C TYR A 297 10.79 -6.26 -25.56
N PRO A 298 11.95 -5.60 -25.66
CA PRO A 298 12.52 -4.86 -24.54
C PRO A 298 11.62 -3.70 -24.12
N LEU A 299 11.52 -3.44 -22.81
CA LEU A 299 10.67 -2.38 -22.26
C LEU A 299 11.48 -1.10 -22.03
N LEU A 300 11.48 -0.20 -23.02
CA LEU A 300 12.15 1.10 -22.94
C LEU A 300 11.30 2.13 -22.22
N GLY A 301 11.90 3.24 -21.79
CA GLY A 301 11.19 4.27 -21.05
C GLY A 301 9.98 4.81 -21.82
N GLY A 302 8.86 4.97 -21.10
CA GLY A 302 7.56 5.37 -21.61
C GLY A 302 6.75 4.27 -22.29
N TRP A 303 7.30 3.06 -22.49
CA TRP A 303 6.56 1.97 -23.14
C TRP A 303 5.67 1.23 -22.13
N ASN A 304 4.47 0.86 -22.58
CA ASN A 304 3.58 -0.03 -21.86
C ASN A 304 3.73 -1.47 -22.37
N TYR A 305 3.60 -2.43 -21.45
CA TYR A 305 3.54 -3.86 -21.71
C TYR A 305 2.41 -4.49 -20.91
N THR A 306 1.35 -4.85 -21.61
CA THR A 306 0.23 -5.58 -21.01
C THR A 306 0.46 -7.07 -21.16
N PHE A 307 0.37 -7.81 -20.06
CA PHE A 307 0.44 -9.25 -20.07
C PHE A 307 -0.48 -9.85 -19.01
N THR A 308 -0.81 -11.11 -19.21
CA THR A 308 -1.63 -11.88 -18.31
C THR A 308 -0.77 -12.96 -17.66
N LEU A 309 -0.89 -13.11 -16.35
CA LEU A 309 -0.26 -14.18 -15.59
C LEU A 309 -1.35 -14.97 -14.85
N GLY A 310 -1.49 -16.25 -15.15
CA GLY A 310 -2.44 -17.14 -14.48
C GLY A 310 -1.75 -18.36 -13.92
N TYR A 311 -2.13 -18.78 -12.71
CA TYR A 311 -1.66 -20.01 -12.10
C TYR A 311 -2.71 -20.62 -11.17
N ASP A 312 -2.68 -21.95 -11.06
CA ASP A 312 -3.51 -22.72 -10.15
C ASP A 312 -2.69 -23.19 -8.96
N THR A 313 -3.24 -23.01 -7.76
CA THR A 313 -2.68 -23.54 -6.52
C THR A 313 -3.64 -24.57 -5.93
N PRO A 314 -3.18 -25.76 -5.48
CA PRO A 314 -4.05 -26.74 -4.82
C PRO A 314 -4.78 -26.12 -3.63
N LEU A 315 -6.10 -26.29 -3.56
CA LEU A 315 -6.93 -25.61 -2.55
C LEU A 315 -6.54 -26.02 -1.13
N GLU A 316 -6.06 -27.25 -0.92
CA GLU A 316 -5.55 -27.74 0.36
C GLU A 316 -4.35 -26.95 0.91
N SER A 317 -3.58 -26.29 0.03
CA SER A 317 -2.43 -25.48 0.42
C SER A 317 -2.80 -24.03 0.76
N ALA A 318 -3.92 -23.54 0.21
CA ALA A 318 -4.39 -22.17 0.39
C ALA A 318 -5.57 -22.07 1.38
N ALA A 319 -6.32 -23.14 1.58
CA ALA A 319 -7.54 -23.18 2.38
C ALA A 319 -7.48 -24.21 3.51
N LYS A 320 -8.05 -23.85 4.65
CA LYS A 320 -8.24 -24.74 5.79
C LYS A 320 -9.70 -24.73 6.22
N TYR A 321 -10.24 -25.90 6.53
CA TYR A 321 -11.56 -26.02 7.14
C TYR A 321 -11.44 -26.01 8.66
N ASP A 322 -12.21 -25.15 9.31
CA ASP A 322 -12.34 -25.11 10.76
C ASP A 322 -13.63 -25.82 11.18
N ALA A 323 -13.48 -27.02 11.75
CA ALA A 323 -14.60 -27.85 12.20
C ALA A 323 -15.39 -27.24 13.37
N SER A 324 -14.79 -26.32 14.15
CA SER A 324 -15.47 -25.70 15.29
C SER A 324 -16.46 -24.62 14.85
N THR A 325 -16.11 -23.86 13.81
CA THR A 325 -16.94 -22.78 13.26
C THR A 325 -17.74 -23.21 12.03
N GLY A 326 -17.39 -24.34 11.40
CA GLY A 326 -18.00 -24.79 10.16
C GLY A 326 -17.64 -23.93 8.95
N LYS A 327 -16.52 -23.20 9.02
CA LYS A 327 -16.07 -22.24 8.00
C LYS A 327 -14.78 -22.68 7.34
N TYR A 328 -14.63 -22.31 6.07
CA TYR A 328 -13.37 -22.35 5.36
C TYR A 328 -12.63 -21.02 5.57
N VAL A 329 -11.32 -21.09 5.79
CA VAL A 329 -10.42 -19.95 5.84
C VAL A 329 -9.46 -20.08 4.66
N VAL A 330 -9.40 -19.08 3.78
CA VAL A 330 -8.55 -19.09 2.58
C VAL A 330 -7.58 -17.93 2.64
N ALA A 331 -6.30 -18.23 2.44
CA ALA A 331 -5.20 -17.30 2.30
C ALA A 331 -5.01 -16.92 0.82
N ILE A 332 -5.11 -15.64 0.50
CA ILE A 332 -4.99 -15.11 -0.87
C ILE A 332 -3.94 -13.99 -0.87
N PRO A 333 -2.84 -14.10 -1.63
CA PRO A 333 -1.90 -13.00 -1.79
C PRO A 333 -2.59 -11.79 -2.42
N TYR A 334 -2.34 -10.57 -1.91
CA TYR A 334 -3.03 -9.38 -2.42
C TYR A 334 -2.64 -9.01 -3.86
N LEU A 335 -1.35 -9.10 -4.18
CA LEU A 335 -0.80 -8.78 -5.50
C LEU A 335 0.32 -9.76 -5.90
N THR A 336 0.69 -9.80 -7.17
CA THR A 336 1.94 -10.44 -7.62
C THR A 336 3.07 -9.48 -7.34
N ASN A 337 4.00 -9.88 -6.47
CA ASN A 337 5.11 -9.01 -6.11
C ASN A 337 6.07 -8.85 -7.30
N ILE A 338 6.23 -7.62 -7.77
CA ILE A 338 7.26 -7.22 -8.73
C ILE A 338 8.24 -6.34 -7.96
N PRO A 339 9.40 -6.87 -7.51
CA PRO A 339 10.32 -6.13 -6.66
C PRO A 339 10.75 -4.80 -7.28
N GLY A 340 10.70 -3.73 -6.50
CA GLY A 340 11.08 -2.38 -6.94
C GLY A 340 10.02 -1.67 -7.78
N ALA A 341 8.90 -2.31 -8.14
CA ALA A 341 7.83 -1.66 -8.89
C ALA A 341 6.88 -0.88 -7.98
N ALA A 342 6.54 0.33 -8.41
CA ALA A 342 5.40 1.09 -7.88
C ALA A 342 4.09 0.56 -8.47
N PHE A 343 2.99 0.58 -7.71
CA PHE A 343 1.67 0.18 -8.18
C PHE A 343 0.72 1.38 -8.11
N GLU A 344 0.22 1.86 -9.25
CA GLU A 344 -0.68 3.03 -9.30
C GLU A 344 -2.10 2.63 -8.87
N GLU A 345 -2.65 1.57 -9.47
CA GLU A 345 -4.00 1.06 -9.20
C GLU A 345 -4.03 -0.47 -9.17
N THR A 346 -4.61 -1.03 -8.11
CA THR A 346 -4.80 -2.48 -7.94
C THR A 346 -6.25 -2.77 -7.59
N GLU A 347 -6.83 -3.69 -8.35
CA GLU A 347 -8.14 -4.28 -8.10
C GLU A 347 -8.00 -5.78 -7.86
N LEU A 348 -8.42 -6.26 -6.69
CA LEU A 348 -8.48 -7.67 -6.34
C LEU A 348 -9.94 -8.12 -6.22
N LYS A 349 -10.38 -8.96 -7.15
CA LYS A 349 -11.69 -9.61 -7.15
C LYS A 349 -11.60 -11.04 -6.65
N ILE A 350 -12.18 -11.30 -5.48
CA ILE A 350 -12.24 -12.63 -4.86
C ILE A 350 -13.58 -13.26 -5.22
N ILE A 351 -13.56 -14.38 -5.93
CA ILE A 351 -14.74 -15.11 -6.41
C ILE A 351 -14.91 -16.37 -5.57
N PHE A 352 -16.02 -16.46 -4.85
CA PHE A 352 -16.31 -17.56 -3.95
C PHE A 352 -17.06 -18.71 -4.65
N PRO A 353 -17.11 -19.91 -4.05
CA PRO A 353 -17.94 -21.00 -4.58
C PRO A 353 -19.43 -20.63 -4.62
N GLU A 354 -20.16 -21.20 -5.57
CA GLU A 354 -21.62 -21.04 -5.63
C GLU A 354 -22.28 -21.54 -4.34
N GLY A 355 -23.09 -20.69 -3.71
CA GLY A 355 -23.75 -21.01 -2.43
C GLY A 355 -22.91 -20.75 -1.18
N ALA A 356 -21.75 -20.10 -1.29
CA ALA A 356 -21.01 -19.58 -0.14
C ALA A 356 -21.82 -18.52 0.63
N ARG A 357 -21.73 -18.55 1.96
CA ARG A 357 -22.42 -17.65 2.90
C ARG A 357 -21.48 -17.16 3.99
N ASP A 358 -21.95 -16.18 4.78
CA ASP A 358 -21.24 -15.64 5.95
C ASP A 358 -19.79 -15.24 5.67
N VAL A 359 -19.59 -14.57 4.54
CA VAL A 359 -18.27 -14.16 4.05
C VAL A 359 -17.70 -13.05 4.93
N THR A 360 -16.53 -13.28 5.51
CA THR A 360 -15.79 -12.28 6.28
C THR A 360 -14.40 -12.10 5.68
N LEU A 361 -13.99 -10.85 5.49
CA LEU A 361 -12.70 -10.45 4.96
C LEU A 361 -11.79 -9.93 6.07
N HIS A 362 -10.54 -10.39 6.08
CA HIS A 362 -9.48 -9.90 6.96
C HIS A 362 -8.31 -9.41 6.10
N THR A 363 -8.13 -8.09 6.04
CA THR A 363 -7.05 -7.45 5.28
C THR A 363 -5.95 -6.97 6.23
N PRO A 364 -4.66 -7.07 5.83
CA PRO A 364 -3.55 -6.56 6.63
C PRO A 364 -3.43 -5.02 6.62
N PHE A 365 -4.12 -4.36 5.69
CA PHE A 365 -4.22 -2.90 5.55
C PHE A 365 -5.64 -2.51 5.12
N GLY A 366 -5.98 -1.22 5.24
CA GLY A 366 -7.28 -0.70 4.78
C GLY A 366 -7.33 -0.56 3.25
N PRO A 367 -8.24 -1.25 2.54
CA PRO A 367 -8.53 -0.95 1.13
C PRO A 367 -9.25 0.40 1.02
N ASP A 368 -9.21 1.01 -0.17
CA ASP A 368 -9.84 2.31 -0.40
C ASP A 368 -11.35 2.15 -0.67
N SER A 369 -11.74 1.05 -1.32
CA SER A 369 -13.14 0.62 -1.43
C SER A 369 -13.29 -0.90 -1.39
N ILE A 370 -14.49 -1.33 -0.99
CA ILE A 370 -14.93 -2.73 -0.99
C ILE A 370 -16.29 -2.79 -1.68
N GLU A 371 -16.38 -3.57 -2.75
CA GLU A 371 -17.59 -3.74 -3.55
C GLU A 371 -18.03 -5.21 -3.51
N ASN A 372 -19.32 -5.45 -3.30
CA ASN A 372 -19.90 -6.79 -3.31
C ASN A 372 -20.65 -7.00 -4.63
N GLU A 373 -20.34 -8.08 -5.32
CA GLU A 373 -20.87 -8.37 -6.65
C GLU A 373 -21.36 -9.82 -6.74
N GLN A 374 -22.17 -10.11 -7.76
CA GLN A 374 -22.40 -11.47 -8.23
C GLN A 374 -21.59 -11.72 -9.49
N HIS A 375 -20.78 -12.78 -9.47
CA HIS A 375 -20.04 -13.27 -10.62
C HIS A 375 -20.74 -14.51 -11.18
N VAL A 376 -21.01 -14.54 -12.48
CA VAL A 376 -21.65 -15.68 -13.15
C VAL A 376 -20.69 -16.23 -14.18
N THR A 377 -20.36 -17.51 -14.07
CA THR A 377 -19.54 -18.23 -15.05
C THR A 377 -20.19 -19.56 -15.42
N TYR A 378 -19.46 -20.42 -16.14
CA TYR A 378 -19.94 -21.71 -16.62
C TYR A 378 -20.56 -22.56 -15.52
N LEU A 379 -21.74 -23.13 -15.82
CA LEU A 379 -22.52 -24.03 -14.96
C LEU A 379 -23.01 -23.42 -13.64
N ASP A 380 -22.94 -22.10 -13.46
CA ASP A 380 -23.53 -21.45 -12.30
C ASP A 380 -25.05 -21.27 -12.50
N THR A 381 -25.85 -21.64 -11.50
CA THR A 381 -27.32 -21.51 -11.56
C THR A 381 -27.83 -20.23 -10.92
N THR A 382 -27.20 -19.85 -9.81
CA THR A 382 -27.59 -18.70 -8.97
C THR A 382 -26.54 -17.59 -8.96
N GLY A 383 -25.39 -17.84 -9.60
CA GLY A 383 -24.21 -16.99 -9.51
C GLY A 383 -23.42 -17.18 -8.22
N ARG A 384 -22.19 -16.68 -8.24
CA ARG A 384 -21.22 -16.76 -7.16
C ARG A 384 -21.11 -15.40 -6.46
N PRO A 385 -21.06 -15.35 -5.13
CA PRO A 385 -20.69 -14.11 -4.47
C PRO A 385 -19.25 -13.76 -4.83
N ALA A 386 -18.98 -12.48 -5.04
CA ALA A 386 -17.65 -11.95 -5.27
C ALA A 386 -17.44 -10.66 -4.46
N ILE A 387 -16.22 -10.45 -4.00
CA ILE A 387 -15.81 -9.23 -3.30
C ILE A 387 -14.65 -8.61 -4.06
N THR A 388 -14.80 -7.35 -4.45
CA THR A 388 -13.79 -6.57 -5.15
C THR A 388 -13.17 -5.55 -4.18
N LEU A 389 -11.85 -5.56 -4.08
CA LEU A 389 -11.06 -4.62 -3.27
C LEU A 389 -10.27 -3.72 -4.20
N LYS A 390 -10.42 -2.41 -4.03
CA LYS A 390 -9.65 -1.42 -4.80
C LYS A 390 -8.72 -0.67 -3.88
N LYS A 391 -7.48 -0.48 -4.35
CA LYS A 391 -6.50 0.35 -3.66
C LYS A 391 -5.58 1.03 -4.67
N LYS A 392 -5.18 2.27 -4.37
CA LYS A 392 -4.20 3.03 -5.14
C LYS A 392 -2.90 3.21 -4.38
N ASN A 393 -1.85 3.55 -5.13
CA ASN A 393 -0.54 3.95 -4.59
C ASN A 393 0.07 2.89 -3.66
N LEU A 394 0.39 1.72 -4.20
CA LEU A 394 0.98 0.61 -3.45
C LEU A 394 2.46 0.40 -3.82
N SER A 395 3.10 -0.41 -2.98
CA SER A 395 4.48 -0.84 -3.10
C SER A 395 4.58 -2.34 -2.82
N ASP A 396 5.77 -2.90 -3.02
CA ASP A 396 6.12 -4.29 -2.67
C ASP A 396 5.76 -4.67 -1.22
N LYS A 397 5.70 -3.71 -0.29
CA LYS A 397 5.24 -3.90 1.10
C LYS A 397 3.79 -4.39 1.20
N HIS A 398 2.97 -4.14 0.19
CA HIS A 398 1.56 -4.56 0.15
C HIS A 398 1.38 -5.98 -0.41
N ALA A 399 2.45 -6.70 -0.76
CA ALA A 399 2.40 -8.10 -1.22
C ALA A 399 1.98 -9.12 -0.15
N GLY A 400 1.36 -8.67 0.95
CA GLY A 400 0.88 -9.50 2.03
C GLY A 400 -0.32 -10.37 1.65
N THR A 401 -0.68 -11.26 2.57
CA THR A 401 -1.80 -12.19 2.41
C THR A 401 -3.07 -11.63 3.05
N ILE A 402 -4.17 -11.72 2.31
CA ILE A 402 -5.53 -11.53 2.81
C ILE A 402 -6.10 -12.87 3.24
N TYR A 403 -6.87 -12.87 4.32
CA TYR A 403 -7.62 -14.04 4.75
C TYR A 403 -9.12 -13.80 4.54
N VAL A 404 -9.78 -14.73 3.87
CA VAL A 404 -11.24 -14.74 3.74
C VAL A 404 -11.81 -15.95 4.45
N THR A 405 -12.96 -15.77 5.10
CA THR A 405 -13.71 -16.87 5.71
C THR A 405 -15.10 -16.97 5.13
N TYR A 406 -15.62 -18.19 4.93
CA TYR A 406 -16.99 -18.41 4.44
C TYR A 406 -17.52 -19.78 4.86
N SER A 407 -18.85 -19.93 4.92
CA SER A 407 -19.54 -21.20 5.12
C SER A 407 -20.03 -21.75 3.78
N LEU A 408 -19.94 -23.07 3.59
CA LEU A 408 -20.42 -23.74 2.37
C LEU A 408 -21.12 -25.05 2.74
N SER A 409 -22.40 -25.15 2.39
CA SER A 409 -23.19 -26.36 2.68
C SER A 409 -22.85 -27.51 1.73
N VAL A 410 -23.02 -28.75 2.19
CA VAL A 410 -22.89 -29.94 1.33
C VAL A 410 -23.88 -29.89 0.16
N ALA A 411 -25.11 -29.40 0.39
CA ALA A 411 -26.11 -29.24 -0.67
C ALA A 411 -25.65 -28.30 -1.79
N ALA A 412 -24.85 -27.28 -1.48
CA ALA A 412 -24.31 -26.36 -2.49
C ALA A 412 -23.37 -27.06 -3.48
N HIS A 413 -22.61 -28.06 -3.03
CA HIS A 413 -21.74 -28.84 -3.91
C HIS A 413 -22.54 -29.56 -5.00
N PHE A 414 -23.71 -30.10 -4.66
CA PHE A 414 -24.55 -30.86 -5.60
C PHE A 414 -25.32 -29.99 -6.60
N LYS A 415 -25.37 -28.66 -6.44
CA LYS A 415 -26.11 -27.77 -7.35
C LYS A 415 -25.68 -27.95 -8.81
N LYS A 416 -24.38 -27.95 -9.09
CA LYS A 416 -23.85 -28.06 -10.45
C LYS A 416 -24.20 -29.40 -11.12
N PRO A 417 -23.92 -30.57 -10.51
CA PRO A 417 -24.38 -31.85 -11.06
C PRO A 417 -25.90 -31.93 -11.26
N ILE A 418 -26.69 -31.43 -10.31
CA ILE A 418 -28.16 -31.44 -10.41
C ILE A 418 -28.61 -30.60 -11.61
N ALA A 419 -28.02 -29.42 -11.82
CA ALA A 419 -28.36 -28.55 -12.95
C ALA A 419 -28.08 -29.22 -14.30
N VAL A 420 -26.89 -29.81 -14.47
CA VAL A 420 -26.52 -30.54 -15.70
C VAL A 420 -27.43 -31.74 -15.92
N THR A 421 -27.67 -32.53 -14.88
CA THR A 421 -28.54 -33.71 -14.95
C THR A 421 -29.97 -33.33 -15.29
N SER A 422 -30.48 -32.23 -14.72
CA SER A 422 -31.83 -31.73 -14.99
C SER A 422 -31.96 -31.25 -16.44
N ALA A 423 -30.96 -30.55 -16.98
CA ALA A 423 -30.95 -30.11 -18.37
C ALA A 423 -30.90 -31.31 -19.34
N ALA A 424 -30.06 -32.31 -19.06
CA ALA A 424 -30.00 -33.52 -19.85
C ALA A 424 -31.34 -34.29 -19.82
N LEU A 425 -31.93 -34.46 -18.62
CA LEU A 425 -33.22 -35.13 -18.46
C LEU A 425 -34.35 -34.39 -19.19
N ALA A 426 -34.35 -33.04 -19.16
CA ALA A 426 -35.30 -32.23 -19.91
C ALA A 426 -35.19 -32.47 -21.43
N LEU A 427 -33.97 -32.60 -21.96
CA LEU A 427 -33.76 -32.91 -23.38
C LEU A 427 -34.31 -34.30 -23.75
N PHE A 428 -34.00 -35.32 -22.94
CA PHE A 428 -34.49 -36.68 -23.20
C PHE A 428 -36.01 -36.80 -23.07
N THR A 429 -36.60 -36.16 -22.06
CA THR A 429 -38.06 -36.15 -21.87
C THR A 429 -38.76 -35.39 -23.01
N PHE A 430 -38.18 -34.27 -23.46
CA PHE A 430 -38.67 -33.57 -24.65
C PHE A 430 -38.60 -34.45 -25.90
N ALA A 431 -37.48 -35.11 -26.17
CA ALA A 431 -37.34 -36.00 -27.32
C ALA A 431 -38.35 -37.17 -27.28
N LEU A 432 -38.56 -37.77 -26.10
CA LEU A 432 -39.56 -38.81 -25.89
C LEU A 432 -40.98 -38.31 -26.13
N GLY A 433 -41.31 -37.09 -25.67
CA GLY A 433 -42.59 -36.44 -25.91
C GLY A 433 -42.80 -36.09 -27.38
N ALA A 434 -41.80 -35.46 -28.02
CA ALA A 434 -41.83 -35.08 -29.43
C ALA A 434 -42.10 -36.28 -30.35
N ARG A 435 -41.49 -37.45 -30.06
CA ARG A 435 -41.74 -38.69 -30.81
C ARG A 435 -43.18 -39.19 -30.72
N ARG A 436 -43.96 -38.75 -29.71
CA ARG A 436 -45.37 -39.14 -29.57
C ARG A 436 -46.33 -38.27 -30.40
N PHE A 437 -45.86 -37.16 -30.96
CA PHE A 437 -46.65 -36.33 -31.85
C PHE A 437 -46.49 -36.81 -33.29
N ASP A 438 -47.58 -37.26 -33.88
CA ASP A 438 -47.67 -37.51 -35.32
C ASP A 438 -48.09 -36.21 -36.02
N LEU A 439 -47.23 -35.73 -36.93
CA LEU A 439 -47.43 -34.50 -37.69
C LEU A 439 -47.93 -34.78 -39.12
N ALA A 440 -48.31 -36.02 -39.44
CA ALA A 440 -48.85 -36.38 -40.74
C ALA A 440 -50.18 -35.67 -41.01
N LEU A 441 -50.25 -34.91 -42.10
CA LEU A 441 -51.46 -34.19 -42.53
C LEU A 441 -52.52 -35.11 -43.15
N HIS A 442 -52.13 -36.30 -43.63
CA HIS A 442 -53.03 -37.34 -44.12
C HIS A 442 -52.66 -38.67 -43.47
N LYS A 443 -53.72 -39.42 -43.10
CA LYS A 443 -53.66 -40.62 -42.28
C LYS A 443 -53.20 -41.85 -43.06
#